data_AF-A0A0J7Y684-F1
#
_entry.id   AF-A0A0J7Y684-F1
#
_cell.length_a   1.000
_cell.length_b   1.000
_cell.length_c   1.000
_cell.angle_alpha   90.00
_cell.angle_beta   90.00
_cell.angle_gamma   90.00
#
_symmetry.space_group_name_H-M   'P 1'
#
loop_
_entity.id
_entity.type
_entity.pdbx_description
1 polymer ?
#
loop_
_entity_poly.entity_id
_entity_poly.type
_entity_poly.pdbx_seq_one_letter_code
_entity_poly.pdbx_strand_id
1 'polypeptide(L)'
;MTIPGTERVEHRSVDDRLRLLIERVERLEDEKKGISDDIRDVYNELKAVGYDVKIARQIVRIRKMKPDDRREMESLLDTYKSALGID
;
A
#
# COMPACT_ATOMS: atom_id res chain seq x y z
N MET A 1 -49.37 -12.81 38.51
CA MET A 1 -48.42 -13.87 38.11
C MET A 1 -47.62 -13.30 36.95
N THR A 2 -46.30 -13.19 37.13
CA THR A 2 -45.35 -12.39 36.33
C THR A 2 -45.32 -12.78 34.85
N ILE A 3 -45.43 -11.77 33.97
CA ILE A 3 -45.11 -11.90 32.54
C ILE A 3 -43.58 -12.04 32.44
N PRO A 4 -43.04 -13.10 31.81
CA PRO A 4 -41.60 -13.23 31.62
C PRO A 4 -41.14 -12.14 30.66
N GLY A 5 -40.09 -11.42 31.06
CA GLY A 5 -39.52 -10.31 30.32
C GLY A 5 -39.19 -10.71 28.88
N THR A 6 -39.70 -9.92 27.95
CA THR A 6 -39.20 -9.85 26.59
C THR A 6 -37.71 -9.50 26.67
N GLU A 7 -36.83 -10.49 26.51
CA GLU A 7 -35.43 -10.24 26.19
C GLU A 7 -35.43 -9.38 24.93
N ARG A 8 -35.08 -8.09 25.08
CA ARG A 8 -34.73 -7.27 23.93
C ARG A 8 -33.49 -7.92 23.33
N VAL A 9 -33.68 -8.67 22.25
CA VAL A 9 -32.59 -9.02 21.35
C VAL A 9 -31.96 -7.69 20.93
N GLU A 10 -30.72 -7.43 21.37
CA GLU A 10 -29.94 -6.27 20.93
C GLU A 10 -29.84 -6.32 19.40
N HIS A 11 -30.67 -5.53 18.73
CA HIS A 11 -30.54 -5.30 17.31
C HIS A 11 -29.32 -4.41 17.15
N ARG A 12 -28.16 -4.98 16.79
CA ARG A 12 -27.01 -4.20 16.32
C ARG A 12 -27.54 -3.34 15.19
N SER A 13 -27.74 -2.06 15.47
CA SER A 13 -28.29 -1.15 14.48
C SER A 13 -27.32 -1.10 13.30
N VAL A 14 -27.84 -0.86 12.10
CA VAL A 14 -26.99 -0.66 10.92
C VAL A 14 -25.91 0.42 11.20
N ASP A 15 -26.26 1.39 12.05
CA ASP A 15 -25.40 2.48 12.49
C ASP A 15 -24.22 1.99 13.36
N ASP A 16 -24.41 0.98 14.21
CA ASP A 16 -23.32 0.41 15.02
C ASP A 16 -22.35 -0.42 14.18
N ARG A 17 -22.86 -1.15 13.18
CA ARG A 17 -22.01 -1.88 12.23
C ARG A 17 -21.19 -0.90 11.37
N LEU A 18 -21.82 0.18 10.91
CA LEU A 18 -21.14 1.21 10.14
C LEU A 18 -20.03 1.88 10.96
N ARG A 19 -20.31 2.24 12.23
CA ARG A 19 -19.32 2.82 13.13
C ARG A 19 -18.08 1.93 13.28
N LEU A 20 -18.27 0.65 13.59
CA LEU A 20 -17.16 -0.31 13.75
C LEU A 20 -16.33 -0.48 12.47
N LEU A 21 -16.98 -0.41 11.29
CA LEU A 21 -16.28 -0.45 10.01
C LEU A 21 -15.43 0.80 9.77
N ILE A 22 -15.97 1.99 10.08
CA ILE A 22 -15.25 3.26 9.96
C ILE A 22 -14.06 3.31 10.90
N GLU A 23 -14.25 3.00 12.18
CA GLU A 23 -13.16 2.97 13.18
C GLU A 23 -12.03 2.02 12.76
N ARG A 24 -12.38 0.87 12.16
CA ARG A 24 -11.39 -0.07 11.61
C ARG A 24 -10.62 0.53 10.43
N VAL A 25 -11.28 1.26 9.54
CA VAL A 25 -10.63 1.92 8.40
C VAL A 25 -9.70 3.03 8.89
N GLU A 26 -10.13 3.85 9.83
CA GLU A 26 -9.32 4.93 10.40
C GLU A 26 -8.03 4.40 11.03
N ARG A 27 -8.13 3.34 11.86
CA ARG A 27 -6.95 2.66 12.40
C ARG A 27 -6.00 2.15 11.32
N LEU A 28 -6.54 1.56 10.24
CA LEU A 28 -5.72 1.05 9.13
C LEU A 28 -5.05 2.19 8.34
N GLU A 29 -5.70 3.33 8.18
CA GLU A 29 -5.09 4.52 7.54
C GLU A 29 -3.99 5.12 8.41
N ASP A 30 -4.15 5.14 9.74
CA ASP A 30 -3.09 5.56 10.66
C ASP A 30 -1.88 4.62 10.62
N GLU A 31 -2.10 3.30 10.63
CA GLU A 31 -1.02 2.31 10.47
C GLU A 31 -0.28 2.48 9.14
N LYS A 32 -1.04 2.66 8.05
CA LYS A 32 -0.49 2.92 6.71
C LYS A 32 0.30 4.22 6.66
N LYS A 33 -0.12 5.26 7.38
CA LYS A 33 0.62 6.51 7.51
C LYS A 33 1.96 6.28 8.21
N GLY A 34 1.97 5.59 9.35
CA GLY A 34 3.21 5.23 10.06
C GLY A 34 4.19 4.49 9.15
N ILE A 35 3.73 3.45 8.45
CA ILE A 35 4.55 2.70 7.48
C ILE A 35 5.06 3.60 6.35
N SER A 36 4.23 4.53 5.87
CA SER A 36 4.62 5.47 4.80
C SER A 36 5.69 6.46 5.26
N ASP A 37 5.65 6.86 6.53
CA ASP A 37 6.63 7.74 7.15
C ASP A 37 7.96 7.00 7.34
N ASP A 38 7.94 5.76 7.86
CA ASP A 38 9.13 4.91 7.98
C ASP A 38 9.81 4.69 6.61
N ILE A 39 9.03 4.40 5.56
CA ILE A 39 9.56 4.26 4.19
C ILE A 39 10.23 5.56 3.73
N ARG A 40 9.66 6.72 4.08
CA ARG A 40 10.23 8.02 3.71
C ARG A 40 11.58 8.24 4.39
N ASP A 41 11.69 7.87 5.66
CA ASP A 41 12.92 8.01 6.43
C ASP A 41 14.04 7.12 5.87
N VAL A 42 13.74 5.88 5.47
CA VAL A 42 14.71 5.02 4.77
C VAL A 42 15.17 5.65 3.44
N TYR A 43 14.28 6.27 2.67
CA TYR A 43 14.71 6.99 1.46
C TYR A 43 15.55 8.24 1.79
N ASN A 44 15.30 8.91 2.91
CA ASN A 44 16.11 10.03 3.36
C ASN A 44 17.51 9.56 3.81
N GLU A 45 17.61 8.41 4.47
CA GLU A 45 18.89 7.77 4.80
C GLU A 45 19.69 7.43 3.53
N LEU A 46 19.04 6.81 2.54
CA LEU A 46 19.67 6.54 1.24
C LEU A 46 20.26 7.82 0.63
N LYS A 47 19.50 8.91 0.68
CA LYS A 47 19.96 10.23 0.20
C LYS A 47 21.15 10.75 0.99
N ALA A 48 21.11 10.64 2.32
CA ALA A 48 22.18 11.10 3.21
C ALA A 48 23.50 10.36 2.97
N VAL A 49 23.43 9.07 2.60
CA VAL A 49 24.59 8.24 2.24
C VAL A 49 25.06 8.50 0.79
N GLY A 50 24.30 9.25 -0.01
CA GLY A 50 24.68 9.67 -1.36
C GLY A 50 24.05 8.86 -2.50
N TYR A 51 23.06 8.00 -2.22
CA TYR A 51 22.31 7.30 -3.25
C TYR A 51 21.23 8.17 -3.90
N ASP A 52 20.98 7.96 -5.20
CA ASP A 52 19.87 8.60 -5.89
C ASP A 52 18.53 7.94 -5.51
N VAL A 53 17.67 8.71 -4.84
CA VAL A 53 16.35 8.26 -4.36
C VAL A 53 15.40 7.91 -5.51
N LYS A 54 15.50 8.59 -6.67
CA LYS A 54 14.63 8.31 -7.83
C LYS A 54 14.98 6.94 -8.41
N ILE A 55 16.28 6.65 -8.56
CA ILE A 55 16.76 5.35 -9.02
C ILE A 55 16.39 4.24 -8.01
N ALA A 56 16.59 4.48 -6.70
CA ALA A 56 16.19 3.50 -5.68
C ALA A 56 14.68 3.15 -5.74
N ARG A 57 13.81 4.15 -5.95
CA ARG A 57 12.37 3.91 -6.16
C ARG A 57 12.07 3.08 -7.41
N GLN A 58 12.81 3.30 -8.49
CA GLN A 58 12.70 2.46 -9.70
C GLN A 58 13.11 1.02 -9.40
N ILE A 59 14.23 0.81 -8.70
CA ILE A 59 14.69 -0.53 -8.29
C ILE A 59 13.63 -1.24 -7.43
N VAL A 60 13.01 -0.56 -6.47
CA VAL A 60 11.95 -1.15 -5.65
C VAL A 60 10.75 -1.60 -6.51
N ARG A 61 10.37 -0.82 -7.54
CA ARG A 61 9.30 -1.20 -8.48
C ARG A 61 9.69 -2.44 -9.29
N ILE A 62 10.89 -2.44 -9.87
CA ILE A 62 11.41 -3.57 -10.66
C ILE A 62 11.50 -4.84 -9.80
N ARG A 63 11.93 -4.72 -8.54
CA ARG A 63 12.02 -5.85 -7.59
C ARG A 63 10.67 -6.46 -7.21
N LYS A 64 9.58 -5.71 -7.33
CA LYS A 64 8.21 -6.20 -7.09
C LYS A 64 7.62 -6.98 -8.27
N MET A 65 8.19 -6.84 -9.47
CA MET A 65 7.74 -7.57 -10.65
C MET A 65 8.18 -9.04 -10.60
N LYS A 66 7.39 -9.92 -11.22
CA LYS A 66 7.81 -11.30 -11.43
C LYS A 66 9.02 -11.33 -12.37
N PRO A 67 9.93 -12.32 -12.25
CA PRO A 67 11.11 -12.41 -13.09
C PRO A 67 10.80 -12.37 -14.60
N ASP A 68 9.72 -13.02 -15.01
CA ASP A 68 9.34 -13.13 -16.42
C ASP A 68 8.82 -11.78 -16.95
N ASP A 69 7.88 -11.15 -16.23
CA ASP A 69 7.37 -9.80 -16.52
C ASP A 69 8.51 -8.76 -16.62
N ARG A 70 9.54 -8.89 -15.77
CA ARG A 70 10.72 -8.02 -15.81
C ARG A 70 11.51 -8.20 -17.11
N ARG A 71 11.79 -9.45 -17.50
CA ARG A 71 12.55 -9.74 -18.72
C ARG A 71 11.81 -9.29 -19.98
N GLU A 72 10.49 -9.46 -20.00
CA GLU A 72 9.65 -8.97 -21.09
C GLU A 72 9.68 -7.44 -21.17
N MET A 73 9.50 -6.75 -20.04
CA MET A 73 9.60 -5.29 -19.97
C MET A 73 10.97 -4.77 -20.42
N GLU A 74 12.07 -5.39 -19.96
CA GLU A 74 13.43 -5.01 -20.36
C GLU A 74 13.64 -5.19 -21.88
N SER A 75 13.20 -6.32 -22.44
CA SER A 75 13.26 -6.58 -23.89
C SER A 75 12.50 -5.55 -24.72
N LEU A 76 11.30 -5.17 -24.27
CA LEU A 76 10.48 -4.13 -24.92
C LEU A 76 11.13 -2.75 -24.81
N LEU A 77 11.68 -2.41 -23.63
CA LEU A 77 12.35 -1.13 -23.41
C LEU A 77 13.54 -0.98 -24.35
N ASP A 78 14.36 -2.02 -24.48
CA ASP A 78 15.53 -2.02 -25.35
C ASP A 78 15.15 -1.91 -26.83
N THR A 79 14.05 -2.59 -27.23
CA THR A 79 13.49 -2.45 -28.58
C THR A 79 13.09 -1.00 -28.88
N TYR A 80 12.40 -0.34 -27.94
CA TYR A 80 11.96 1.05 -28.12
C TYR A 80 13.12 2.04 -28.07
N LYS A 81 14.09 1.83 -27.19
CA LYS A 81 15.33 2.61 -27.15
C LYS A 81 16.08 2.56 -28.48
N SER A 82 16.28 1.36 -29.01
CA SER A 82 16.93 1.16 -30.31
C SER A 82 16.17 1.84 -31.45
N ALA A 83 14.84 1.72 -31.48
CA ALA A 83 14.01 2.38 -32.48
C ALA A 83 14.07 3.91 -32.42
N LEU A 84 14.35 4.47 -31.24
CA LEU A 84 14.46 5.91 -31.00
C LEU A 84 15.91 6.43 -31.03
N GLY A 85 16.91 5.55 -31.21
CA GLY A 85 18.33 5.92 -31.18
C GLY A 85 18.80 6.40 -29.81
N ILE A 86 18.25 5.84 -28.73
CA ILE A 86 18.64 6.11 -27.34
C ILE A 86 19.48 4.93 -26.86
N ASP A 87 20.75 5.16 -26.51
CA ASP A 87 21.66 4.14 -25.96
C ASP A 87 21.79 4.28 -24.43
#